data_AF-A0A376K2I5-F1
#
_entry.id   AF-A0A376K2I5-F1
#
_cell.length_a   1.000
_cell.length_b   1.000
_cell.length_c   1.000
_cell.angle_alpha   90.00
_cell.angle_beta   90.00
_cell.angle_gamma   90.00
#
_symmetry.space_group_name_H-M   'P 1'
#
loop_
_entity.id
_entity.type
_entity.pdbx_description
1 polymer ?
#
loop_
_entity_poly.entity_id
_entity_poly.type
_entity_poly.pdbx_seq_one_letter_code
_entity_poly.pdbx_strand_id
1 'polypeptide(L)' 'MLADLLNIDDDTVIELDKLAGEPLDIKVNNILLGKAEVVVVNEKYGLRVLEFNTRDINDLAP' A
#
# COMPACT_ATOMS: atom_id res chain seq x y z
N MET A 1 8.86 -11.76 -13.25
CA MET A 1 10.28 -12.14 -13.05
C MET A 1 11.15 -10.88 -13.12
N LEU A 2 12.40 -10.88 -12.63
CA LEU A 2 13.27 -9.68 -12.66
C LEU A 2 13.46 -9.10 -14.09
N ALA A 3 13.43 -9.97 -15.12
CA ALA A 3 13.53 -9.56 -16.52
C ALA A 3 12.34 -8.68 -16.98
N ASP A 4 11.14 -8.92 -16.44
CA ASP A 4 9.95 -8.15 -16.79
C ASP A 4 10.02 -6.73 -16.20
N LEU A 5 10.69 -6.57 -15.04
CA LEU A 5 10.91 -5.28 -14.40
C LEU A 5 11.91 -4.40 -15.19
N LEU A 6 12.87 -5.02 -15.88
CA LEU A 6 13.91 -4.32 -16.65
C LEU A 6 13.38 -3.76 -17.99
N ASN A 7 12.20 -4.19 -18.43
CA ASN A 7 11.56 -3.75 -19.67
C ASN A 7 10.38 -2.80 -19.42
N ILE A 8 10.26 -2.24 -18.22
CA ILE A 8 9.23 -1.25 -17.91
C ILE A 8 9.56 0.06 -18.64
N ASP A 9 8.62 0.51 -19.43
CA ASP A 9 8.57 1.83 -20.05
C ASP A 9 7.29 2.59 -19.62
N ASP A 10 7.13 3.81 -20.12
CA ASP A 10 6.03 4.71 -19.74
C ASP A 10 4.63 4.14 -20.06
N ASP A 11 4.51 3.14 -20.94
CA ASP A 11 3.24 2.53 -21.35
C ASP A 11 2.99 1.14 -20.70
N THR A 12 3.91 0.67 -19.88
CA THR A 12 3.85 -0.66 -19.27
C THR A 12 2.83 -0.70 -18.12
N VAL A 13 1.82 -1.58 -18.24
CA VAL A 13 0.85 -1.85 -17.17
C VAL A 13 1.32 -3.06 -16.35
N ILE A 14 1.56 -2.83 -15.05
CA ILE A 14 1.91 -3.89 -14.11
C ILE A 14 0.66 -4.26 -13.32
N GLU A 15 0.15 -5.47 -13.58
CA GLU A 15 -0.95 -6.02 -12.80
C GLU A 15 -0.46 -6.38 -11.39
N LEU A 16 -1.28 -6.06 -10.39
CA LEU A 16 -1.05 -6.41 -9.00
C LEU A 16 -1.97 -7.56 -8.62
N ASP A 17 -1.53 -8.43 -7.71
CA ASP A 17 -2.31 -9.57 -7.22
C ASP A 17 -3.56 -9.16 -6.39
N LYS A 18 -3.69 -7.87 -6.10
CA LYS A 18 -4.73 -7.32 -5.22
C LYS A 18 -5.94 -6.88 -6.02
N LEU A 19 -7.11 -7.38 -5.64
CA LEU A 19 -8.35 -7.06 -6.34
C LEU A 19 -8.76 -5.60 -6.08
N ALA A 20 -9.36 -4.97 -7.10
CA ALA A 20 -9.93 -3.64 -6.96
C ALA A 20 -11.02 -3.64 -5.89
N GLY A 21 -10.98 -2.66 -4.99
CA GLY A 21 -11.89 -2.56 -3.84
C GLY A 21 -11.41 -3.28 -2.58
N GLU A 22 -10.32 -4.07 -2.64
CA GLU A 22 -9.71 -4.62 -1.44
C GLU A 22 -8.90 -3.55 -0.66
N PRO A 23 -8.95 -3.56 0.68
CA PRO A 23 -8.17 -2.66 1.50
C PRO A 23 -6.67 -2.82 1.27
N LEU A 24 -5.97 -1.75 0.90
CA LEU A 24 -4.52 -1.67 0.77
C LEU A 24 -3.79 -1.86 2.11
N ASP A 25 -2.55 -2.34 2.04
CA ASP A 25 -1.71 -2.53 3.23
C ASP A 25 -1.02 -1.21 3.60
N ILE A 26 -1.09 -0.83 4.87
CA ILE A 26 -0.28 0.26 5.41
C ILE A 26 1.02 -0.35 5.93
N LYS A 27 2.15 0.04 5.36
CA LYS A 27 3.48 -0.39 5.82
C LYS A 27 4.36 0.80 6.15
N VAL A 28 5.12 0.71 7.25
CA VAL A 28 6.16 1.67 7.61
C VAL A 28 7.43 0.87 7.91
N ASN A 29 8.55 1.22 7.27
CA ASN A 29 9.82 0.47 7.38
C ASN A 29 9.64 -1.04 7.16
N ASN A 30 8.84 -1.42 6.15
CA ASN A 30 8.50 -2.80 5.81
C ASN A 30 7.65 -3.56 6.86
N ILE A 31 7.25 -2.91 7.96
CA ILE A 31 6.35 -3.49 8.96
C ILE A 31 4.90 -3.18 8.59
N LEU A 32 4.05 -4.21 8.56
CA LEU A 32 2.61 -4.08 8.32
C LEU A 32 1.95 -3.47 9.55
N LEU A 33 1.36 -2.28 9.39
CA LEU A 33 0.66 -1.57 10.47
C LEU A 33 -0.86 -1.67 10.36
N GLY A 34 -1.40 -2.11 9.23
CA GLY A 34 -2.84 -2.22 9.08
C GLY A 34 -3.34 -2.20 7.66
N LYS A 35 -4.62 -1.89 7.51
CA LYS A 35 -5.35 -1.86 6.24
C LYS A 35 -6.05 -0.52 6.05
N ALA A 36 -6.04 0.00 4.83
CA ALA A 36 -6.76 1.22 4.47
C ALA A 36 -7.35 1.13 3.07
N GLU A 37 -8.38 1.92 2.80
CA GLU A 37 -8.87 2.13 1.44
C GLU A 37 -8.51 3.54 0.94
N VAL A 38 -8.30 3.66 -0.37
CA VAL A 38 -8.05 4.95 -1.02
C VAL A 38 -9.36 5.72 -1.11
N VAL A 39 -9.34 6.94 -0.61
CA VAL A 39 -10.46 7.88 -0.69
C VAL A 39 -10.00 9.16 -1.39
N VAL A 40 -10.95 9.91 -1.95
CA VAL A 40 -10.69 11.25 -2.48
C VAL A 40 -11.45 12.25 -1.61
N VAL A 41 -10.73 13.21 -1.03
CA VAL A 41 -11.30 14.25 -0.18
C VAL A 41 -10.78 15.59 -0.66
N ASN A 42 -11.68 16.51 -1.03
CA ASN A 42 -11.33 17.83 -1.56
C ASN A 42 -10.31 17.76 -2.71
N GLU A 43 -10.56 16.87 -3.68
CA GLU A 43 -9.68 16.65 -4.83
C GLU A 43 -8.27 16.12 -4.49
N LYS A 44 -8.07 15.64 -3.25
CA LYS A 44 -6.81 15.03 -2.81
C LYS A 44 -7.03 13.54 -2.50
N TYR A 45 -6.07 12.72 -2.89
CA TYR A 45 -6.02 11.33 -2.45
C TYR A 45 -5.74 11.26 -0.95
N GLY A 46 -6.43 10.37 -0.25
CA GLY A 46 -6.25 10.06 1.15
C GLY A 46 -6.43 8.56 1.41
N LEU A 47 -6.12 8.14 2.62
CA LEU A 47 -6.31 6.78 3.09
C LEU A 47 -7.27 6.79 4.28
N ARG A 48 -8.38 6.06 4.18
CA ARG A 48 -9.24 5.78 5.32
C ARG A 48 -8.77 4.49 5.96
N VAL A 49 -8.24 4.60 7.18
CA VAL A 49 -7.78 3.44 7.96
C VAL A 49 -8.98 2.58 8.35
N LEU A 50 -8.91 1.29 8.01
CA LEU A 50 -9.93 0.29 8.36
C LEU A 50 -9.51 -0.55 9.56
N GLU A 51 -8.23 -0.91 9.61
CA GLU A 51 -7.63 -1.68 10.69
C GLU A 51 -6.24 -1.13 10.99
N PHE A 52 -5.87 -1.08 12.26
CA PHE A 52 -4.57 -0.59 12.70
C PHE A 52 -4.03 -1.45 13.84
N ASN A 53 -2.82 -1.97 13.69
CA ASN A 53 -2.15 -2.77 14.69
C ASN A 53 -1.10 -1.94 15.43
N THR A 54 -1.47 -1.49 16.63
CA THR A 54 -0.61 -0.66 17.48
C THR A 54 0.59 -1.40 18.04
N ARG A 55 0.58 -2.74 18.11
CA ARG A 55 1.70 -3.50 18.69
C ARG A 55 2.98 -3.35 17.89
N ASP A 56 2.85 -3.36 16.56
CA ASP A 56 3.97 -3.35 15.62
C ASP A 56 4.74 -2.00 15.60
N ILE A 57 4.16 -0.94 16.17
CA ILE A 57 4.81 0.39 16.26
C ILE A 57 5.78 0.46 17.42
N ASN A 58 5.52 -0.24 18.52
CA ASN A 58 6.46 -0.26 19.64
C ASN A 58 7.77 -0.94 19.26
N ASP A 59 7.74 -1.80 18.24
CA ASP A 59 8.90 -2.46 17.65
C ASP A 59 9.64 -1.57 16.62
N LEU A 60 9.06 -0.42 16.24
CA LEU A 60 9.69 0.60 15.39
C LEU A 60 10.45 1.67 16.20
N ALA A 61 10.29 1.68 17.53
CA ALA A 61 11.08 2.54 18.40
C ALA A 61 12.51 1.97 18.54
N PRO A 62 13.56 2.80 18.42
CA PRO A 62 14.95 2.36 18.59
C PRO A 62 15.27 1.91 20.02
#